data_AF-A0A7C5XT97-F1
#
_entry.id   AF-A0A7C5XT97-F1
#
_cell.length_a   1.000
_cell.length_b   1.000
_cell.length_c   1.000
_cell.angle_alpha   90.00
_cell.angle_beta   90.00
_cell.angle_gamma   90.00
#
_symmetry.space_group_name_H-M   'P 1'
#
loop_
_entity.id
_entity.type
_entity.pdbx_description
1 polymer ?
#
loop_
_entity_poly.entity_id
_entity_poly.type
_entity_poly.pdbx_seq_one_letter_code
_entity_poly.pdbx_strand_id
1 'polypeptide(L)'
;GMMPMMMGRQGMMLGMLDLSDEQRARIRAIQRETASKVRRLWVQMADEADRLRDLYAAERPDPKAIGRAYSKIFDLKRQIIEARVAARNRTMDVLTPEQRKALKSMRERMRRGRMGMMGMGGDAAGGPMSGKEHRRMMREGDHRRMMEQR
;
A
#
# COMPACT_ATOMS: atom_id res chain seq x y z
N GLY A 1 -11.13 7.81 -5.62
CA GLY A 1 -10.17 8.42 -4.69
C GLY A 1 -9.53 7.36 -3.80
N MET A 2 -8.21 7.17 -3.88
CA MET A 2 -7.48 6.09 -3.19
C MET A 2 -6.43 6.62 -2.19
N MET A 3 -6.80 7.62 -1.39
CA MET A 3 -5.88 8.29 -0.47
C MET A 3 -6.16 8.22 1.05
N PRO A 4 -6.98 7.30 1.59
CA PRO A 4 -6.91 6.97 3.03
C PRO A 4 -5.83 5.92 3.37
N MET A 5 -5.43 5.06 2.43
CA MET A 5 -4.82 3.77 2.81
C MET A 5 -3.35 3.83 3.24
N MET A 6 -2.59 4.87 2.88
CA MET A 6 -1.17 5.01 3.30
C MET A 6 -0.99 5.73 4.65
N MET A 7 -1.99 6.47 5.11
CA MET A 7 -2.05 7.00 6.49
C MET A 7 -2.64 5.98 7.47
N GLY A 8 -3.36 4.97 6.97
CA GLY A 8 -4.11 4.01 7.78
C GLY A 8 -3.26 3.24 8.78
N ARG A 9 -2.10 2.70 8.40
CA ARG A 9 -1.34 1.84 9.34
C ARG A 9 -0.63 2.62 10.44
N GLN A 10 -0.03 3.75 10.09
CA GLN A 10 0.71 4.57 11.04
C GLN A 10 -0.22 5.36 11.98
N GLY A 11 -1.34 5.88 11.45
CA GLY A 11 -2.37 6.54 12.24
C GLY A 11 -3.03 5.60 13.25
N MET A 12 -3.37 4.38 12.85
CA MET A 12 -3.93 3.36 13.76
C MET A 12 -2.97 3.01 14.90
N MET A 13 -1.67 2.93 14.61
CA MET A 13 -0.65 2.70 15.65
C MET A 13 -0.51 3.86 16.62
N LEU A 14 -0.57 5.11 16.15
CA LEU A 14 -0.52 6.27 17.05
C LEU A 14 -1.76 6.35 17.94
N GLY A 15 -2.93 5.91 17.46
CA GLY A 15 -4.16 5.86 18.26
C GLY A 15 -4.14 4.83 19.39
N MET A 16 -3.21 3.87 19.36
CA MET A 16 -3.02 2.88 20.44
C MET A 16 -2.01 3.34 21.50
N LEU A 17 -1.36 4.49 21.33
CA LEU A 17 -0.50 5.07 22.35
C LEU A 17 -1.33 5.90 23.32
N ASP A 18 -0.91 5.92 24.58
CA ASP A 18 -1.45 6.84 25.57
C ASP A 18 -0.90 8.25 25.34
N LEU A 19 -1.53 8.99 24.43
CA LEU A 19 -1.17 10.36 24.06
C LEU A 19 -1.95 11.36 24.89
N SER A 20 -1.25 12.37 25.43
CA SER A 20 -1.91 13.52 26.05
C SER A 20 -2.72 14.34 25.04
N ASP A 21 -3.68 15.14 25.52
CA ASP A 21 -4.49 16.00 24.64
C ASP A 21 -3.65 16.98 23.82
N GLU A 22 -2.59 17.51 24.43
CA GLU A 22 -1.65 18.38 23.75
C GLU A 22 -0.90 17.64 22.63
N GLN A 23 -0.39 16.42 22.90
CA GLN A 23 0.26 15.60 21.89
C GLN A 23 -0.70 15.27 20.74
N ARG A 24 -1.95 14.91 21.05
CA ARG A 24 -3.00 14.66 20.04
C ARG A 24 -3.27 15.89 19.19
N ALA A 25 -3.36 17.07 19.80
CA ALA A 25 -3.58 18.33 19.09
C ALA A 25 -2.42 18.64 18.13
N ARG A 26 -1.16 18.53 18.59
CA ARG A 26 0.04 18.76 17.78
C ARG A 26 0.13 17.76 16.61
N ILE A 27 -0.12 16.48 16.85
CA ILE A 27 -0.12 15.44 15.82
C ILE A 27 -1.20 15.71 14.77
N ARG A 28 -2.42 16.08 15.18
CA ARG A 28 -3.50 16.45 14.25
C ARG A 28 -3.13 17.66 13.39
N ALA A 29 -2.46 18.66 13.97
CA ALA A 29 -1.98 19.82 13.22
C ALA A 29 -0.97 19.41 12.12
N ILE A 30 0.03 18.60 12.48
CA ILE A 30 1.01 18.05 11.52
C ILE A 30 0.32 17.28 10.39
N GLN A 31 -0.66 16.44 10.73
CA GLN A 31 -1.42 15.66 9.76
C GLN A 31 -2.22 16.56 8.80
N ARG A 32 -2.91 17.60 9.32
CA ARG A 32 -3.67 18.54 8.49
C ARG A 32 -2.78 19.33 7.53
N GLU A 33 -1.68 19.87 8.03
CA GLU A 33 -0.71 20.61 7.21
C GLU A 33 -0.15 19.73 6.09
N THR A 34 0.23 18.49 6.43
CA THR A 34 0.75 17.51 5.47
C THR A 34 -0.32 17.12 4.45
N ALA A 35 -1.57 16.89 4.88
CA ALA A 35 -2.68 16.57 3.99
C ALA A 35 -2.96 17.71 3.00
N SER A 36 -2.92 18.97 3.46
CA SER A 36 -3.06 20.15 2.61
C SER A 36 -1.94 20.23 1.57
N LYS A 37 -0.68 20.08 1.99
CA LYS A 37 0.48 20.07 1.06
C LYS A 37 0.36 18.95 0.03
N VAL A 38 0.08 17.73 0.48
CA VAL A 38 -0.07 16.57 -0.40
C VAL A 38 -1.22 16.78 -1.37
N ARG A 39 -2.40 17.25 -0.93
CA ARG A 39 -3.54 17.53 -1.82
C ARG A 39 -3.15 18.46 -2.98
N ARG A 40 -2.42 19.55 -2.70
CA ARG A 40 -1.93 20.47 -3.75
C ARG A 40 -1.00 19.78 -4.76
N LEU A 41 -0.10 18.93 -4.30
CA LEU A 41 0.79 18.16 -5.18
C LEU A 41 0.01 17.16 -6.05
N TRP A 42 -1.08 16.59 -5.55
CA TRP A 42 -1.95 15.71 -6.34
C TRP A 42 -2.74 16.44 -7.41
N VAL A 43 -3.19 17.68 -7.14
CA VAL A 43 -3.82 18.53 -8.16
C VAL A 43 -2.82 18.76 -9.31
N GLN A 44 -1.59 19.18 -8.99
CA GLN A 44 -0.56 19.38 -10.02
C GLN A 44 -0.24 18.10 -10.81
N MET A 45 -0.30 16.94 -10.15
CA MET A 45 -0.06 15.68 -10.84
C MET A 45 -1.24 15.28 -11.75
N ALA A 46 -2.47 15.68 -11.41
CA ALA A 46 -3.63 15.52 -12.29
C ALA A 46 -3.48 16.40 -13.54
N ASP A 47 -3.02 17.64 -13.39
CA ASP A 47 -2.75 18.54 -14.52
C ASP A 47 -1.71 17.95 -15.48
N GLU A 48 -0.62 17.36 -14.97
CA GLU A 48 0.38 16.68 -15.80
C GLU A 48 -0.15 15.37 -16.42
N ALA A 49 -1.12 14.69 -15.78
CA ALA A 49 -1.78 13.52 -16.35
C ALA A 49 -2.72 13.89 -17.51
N ASP A 50 -3.44 15.00 -17.39
CA ASP A 50 -4.26 15.55 -18.48
C ASP A 50 -3.36 16.00 -19.64
N ARG A 51 -2.25 16.69 -19.34
CA ARG A 51 -1.24 17.04 -20.35
C ARG A 51 -0.69 15.80 -21.07
N LEU A 52 -0.43 14.71 -20.36
CA LEU A 52 0.01 13.45 -20.99
C LEU A 52 -1.06 12.92 -21.94
N ARG A 53 -2.35 12.96 -21.57
CA ARG A 53 -3.45 12.55 -22.44
C ARG A 53 -3.42 13.32 -23.75
N ASP A 54 -3.27 14.64 -23.69
CA ASP A 54 -3.21 15.50 -24.88
C ASP A 54 -1.97 15.21 -25.74
N LEU A 55 -0.80 15.02 -25.12
CA LEU A 55 0.44 14.70 -25.82
C LEU A 55 0.37 13.36 -26.56
N TYR A 56 -0.32 12.37 -25.99
CA TYR A 56 -0.53 11.07 -26.63
C TYR A 56 -1.62 11.10 -27.72
N ALA A 57 -2.57 12.04 -27.64
CA ALA A 57 -3.65 12.18 -28.62
C ALA A 57 -3.21 12.91 -29.91
N ALA A 58 -2.04 13.55 -29.91
CA ALA A 58 -1.48 14.19 -31.11
C ALA A 58 -1.25 13.16 -32.23
N GLU A 59 -1.45 13.56 -33.49
CA GLU A 59 -1.25 12.72 -34.68
C GLU A 59 0.15 12.07 -34.70
N ARG A 60 1.16 12.80 -34.23
CA ARG A 60 2.52 12.30 -34.01
C ARG A 60 3.05 12.76 -32.64
N PRO A 61 2.97 11.90 -31.60
CA PRO A 61 3.40 12.26 -30.25
C PRO A 61 4.90 12.65 -30.18
N ASP A 62 5.22 13.74 -29.48
CA ASP A 62 6.61 14.15 -29.22
C ASP A 62 7.19 13.38 -28.02
N PRO A 63 8.16 12.46 -28.23
CA PRO A 63 8.75 11.69 -27.15
C PRO A 63 9.44 12.57 -26.09
N LYS A 64 10.01 13.72 -26.49
CA LYS A 64 10.68 14.63 -25.54
C LYS A 64 9.66 15.36 -24.66
N ALA A 65 8.53 15.78 -25.22
CA ALA A 65 7.46 16.40 -24.44
C ALA A 65 6.83 15.43 -23.44
N ILE A 66 6.58 14.19 -23.86
CA ILE A 66 6.09 13.11 -23.00
C ILE A 66 7.08 12.82 -21.87
N GLY A 67 8.37 12.68 -22.19
CA GLY A 67 9.42 12.47 -21.20
C GLY A 67 9.45 13.57 -20.12
N ARG A 68 9.35 14.84 -20.53
CA ARG A 68 9.29 15.98 -19.60
C ARG A 68 8.07 15.93 -18.67
N ALA A 69 6.89 15.56 -19.18
CA ALA A 69 5.69 15.44 -18.37
C ALA A 69 5.83 14.32 -17.32
N TYR A 70 6.39 13.16 -17.69
CA TYR A 70 6.72 12.11 -16.74
C TYR A 70 7.75 12.53 -15.69
N SER A 71 8.82 13.23 -16.08
CA SER A 71 9.82 13.75 -15.12
C SER A 71 9.15 14.60 -14.04
N LYS A 72 8.24 15.51 -14.42
CA LYS A 72 7.49 16.32 -13.46
C LYS A 72 6.61 15.47 -12.54
N ILE A 73 5.91 14.47 -13.08
CA ILE A 73 5.12 13.54 -12.27
C ILE A 73 6.00 12.81 -11.24
N PHE A 74 7.20 12.38 -11.62
CA PHE A 74 8.13 11.74 -10.68
C PHE A 74 8.63 12.71 -9.61
N ASP A 75 8.93 13.95 -9.97
CA ASP A 75 9.29 14.98 -9.00
C ASP A 75 8.16 15.29 -8.02
N LEU A 76 6.91 15.38 -8.49
CA LEU A 76 5.74 15.55 -7.62
C LEU A 76 5.56 14.38 -6.66
N LYS A 77 5.75 13.14 -7.14
CA LYS A 77 5.73 11.93 -6.29
C LYS A 77 6.83 11.96 -5.23
N ARG A 78 8.05 12.37 -5.60
CA ARG A 78 9.16 12.54 -4.67
C ARG A 78 8.80 13.56 -3.58
N GLN A 79 8.27 14.72 -3.94
CA GLN A 79 7.84 15.74 -2.97
C GLN A 79 6.74 15.23 -2.00
N ILE A 80 5.82 14.40 -2.48
CA ILE A 80 4.81 13.75 -1.62
C ILE A 80 5.47 12.82 -0.60
N ILE A 81 6.46 12.03 -1.03
CA ILE A 81 7.22 11.13 -0.15
C ILE A 81 7.97 11.93 0.91
N GLU A 82 8.72 12.96 0.49
CA GLU A 82 9.45 13.85 1.40
C GLU A 82 8.53 14.51 2.42
N ALA A 83 7.37 15.03 1.99
CA ALA A 83 6.39 15.64 2.88
C ALA A 83 5.87 14.64 3.95
N ARG A 84 5.63 13.39 3.56
CA ARG A 84 5.19 12.32 4.48
C ARG A 84 6.29 11.92 5.45
N VAL A 85 7.53 11.82 4.99
CA VAL A 85 8.70 11.51 5.85
C VAL A 85 8.91 12.62 6.87
N ALA A 86 8.90 13.88 6.43
CA ALA A 86 9.02 15.02 7.32
C ALA A 86 7.90 15.06 8.37
N ALA A 87 6.65 14.79 7.98
CA ALA A 87 5.52 14.70 8.90
C ALA A 87 5.69 13.58 9.92
N ARG A 88 6.21 12.42 9.49
CA ARG A 88 6.51 11.29 10.38
C ARG A 88 7.58 11.67 11.40
N ASN A 89 8.64 12.36 10.99
CA ASN A 89 9.69 12.81 11.91
C ASN A 89 9.14 13.80 12.93
N ARG A 90 8.43 14.85 12.49
CA ARG A 90 7.76 15.81 13.39
C ARG A 90 6.80 15.12 14.37
N THR A 91 6.09 14.09 13.92
CA THR A 91 5.23 13.29 14.82
C THR A 91 6.04 12.53 15.86
N MET A 92 7.17 11.94 15.48
CA MET A 92 8.06 11.24 16.42
C MET A 92 8.62 12.20 17.47
N ASP A 93 8.89 13.46 17.12
CA ASP A 93 9.43 14.47 18.03
C ASP A 93 8.43 14.90 19.12
N VAL A 94 7.11 14.77 18.85
CA VAL A 94 6.04 15.05 19.82
C VAL A 94 5.92 13.95 20.89
N LEU A 95 6.39 12.73 20.60
CA LEU A 95 6.26 11.59 21.51
C LEU A 95 7.32 11.60 22.61
N THR A 96 7.03 10.95 23.74
CA THR A 96 8.05 10.66 24.76
C THR A 96 8.95 9.48 24.32
N PRO A 97 10.14 9.31 24.92
CA PRO A 97 10.98 8.13 24.68
C PRO A 97 10.24 6.80 24.87
N GLU A 98 9.39 6.70 25.90
CA GLU A 98 8.62 5.51 26.26
C GLU A 98 7.57 5.20 25.19
N GLN A 99 6.82 6.22 24.74
CA GLN A 99 5.85 6.11 23.66
C GLN A 99 6.52 5.69 22.34
N ARG A 100 7.72 6.22 22.04
CA ARG A 100 8.51 5.80 20.86
C ARG A 100 8.92 4.33 20.94
N LYS A 101 9.32 3.85 22.12
CA LYS A 101 9.66 2.45 22.36
C LYS A 101 8.43 1.55 22.17
N ALA A 102 7.29 1.91 22.76
CA ALA A 102 6.03 1.17 22.58
C ALA A 102 5.63 1.09 21.10
N LEU A 103 5.74 2.19 20.36
CA LEU A 103 5.47 2.24 18.93
C LEU A 103 6.41 1.31 18.13
N LYS A 104 7.70 1.25 18.47
CA LYS A 104 8.67 0.35 17.85
C LYS A 104 8.31 -1.12 18.11
N SER A 105 8.04 -1.48 19.37
CA SER A 105 7.65 -2.85 19.75
C SER A 105 6.38 -3.31 19.05
N MET A 106 5.38 -2.43 18.93
CA MET A 106 4.16 -2.74 18.19
C MET A 106 4.42 -2.96 16.69
N ARG A 107 5.26 -2.11 16.05
CA ARG A 107 5.66 -2.31 14.65
C ARG A 107 6.36 -3.66 14.44
N GLU A 108 7.23 -4.06 15.36
CA GLU A 108 7.94 -5.34 15.30
C GLU A 108 6.98 -6.53 15.45
N ARG A 109 6.07 -6.49 16.44
CA ARG A 109 5.03 -7.52 16.60
C ARG A 109 4.18 -7.64 15.34
N MET A 110 3.77 -6.52 14.77
CA MET A 110 3.03 -6.44 13.52
C MET A 110 3.83 -6.87 12.28
N ARG A 111 5.16 -6.88 12.33
CA ARG A 111 6.02 -7.44 11.29
C ARG A 111 6.12 -8.96 11.43
N ARG A 112 6.29 -9.45 12.66
CA ARG A 112 6.35 -10.89 12.97
C ARG A 112 5.02 -11.59 12.73
N GLY A 113 3.89 -10.99 13.11
CA GLY A 113 2.56 -11.56 12.85
C GLY A 113 2.18 -11.65 11.36
N ARG A 114 2.79 -10.82 10.50
CA ARG A 114 2.56 -10.86 9.05
C ARG A 114 3.33 -12.00 8.36
N MET A 115 4.42 -12.50 8.98
CA MET A 115 5.12 -13.72 8.53
C MET A 115 4.35 -15.00 8.91
N GLY A 116 3.56 -14.99 9.99
CA GLY A 116 2.72 -16.13 10.37
C GLY A 116 1.49 -16.36 9.47
N MET A 117 1.04 -15.33 8.74
CA MET A 117 -0.08 -15.42 7.79
C MET A 117 0.36 -15.62 6.32
N MET A 118 1.65 -15.46 5.99
CA MET A 118 2.20 -15.84 4.68
C MET A 118 2.66 -17.30 4.63
N GLY A 119 2.70 -18.00 5.77
CA GLY A 119 2.97 -19.45 5.87
C GLY A 119 1.71 -20.31 6.07
N MET A 120 0.52 -19.70 6.09
CA MET A 120 -0.79 -20.34 6.31
C MET A 120 -1.79 -19.82 5.28
N GLY A 121 -1.42 -19.94 4.00
CA GLY A 121 -2.23 -19.51 2.85
C GLY A 121 -2.07 -20.45 1.66
N GLY A 122 -1.83 -21.75 1.94
CA GLY A 122 -1.64 -22.79 0.94
C GLY A 122 -2.72 -23.88 0.89
N ASP A 123 -3.64 -23.97 1.86
CA ASP A 123 -4.53 -25.14 1.99
C ASP A 123 -6.01 -24.80 2.23
N ALA A 124 -6.52 -23.72 1.63
CA ALA A 124 -7.95 -23.42 1.67
C ALA A 124 -8.46 -22.67 0.42
N ALA A 125 -8.03 -23.08 -0.78
CA ALA A 125 -8.74 -22.83 -2.04
C ALA A 125 -8.03 -23.56 -3.20
N GLY A 126 -8.55 -24.73 -3.58
CA GLY A 126 -8.42 -25.38 -4.90
C GLY A 126 -7.20 -25.04 -5.79
N GLY A 127 -5.99 -25.45 -5.40
CA GLY A 127 -4.84 -25.56 -6.31
C GLY A 127 -4.77 -26.94 -6.98
N PRO A 128 -4.26 -27.07 -8.21
CA PRO A 128 -4.21 -28.35 -8.92
C PRO A 128 -3.30 -29.33 -8.17
N MET A 129 -3.81 -30.53 -7.90
CA MET A 129 -3.05 -31.62 -7.28
C MET A 129 -1.68 -31.82 -7.93
N SER A 130 -0.67 -32.12 -7.13
CA SER A 130 0.68 -32.35 -7.62
C SER A 130 0.69 -33.50 -8.66
N GLY A 131 1.52 -33.38 -9.70
CA GLY A 131 1.56 -34.33 -10.83
C GLY A 131 1.97 -35.78 -10.47
N LYS A 132 2.25 -36.06 -9.21
CA LYS A 132 2.47 -37.41 -8.67
C LYS A 132 1.18 -38.02 -8.10
N GLU A 133 0.29 -37.21 -7.55
CA GLU A 133 -1.00 -37.63 -6.98
C GLU A 133 -2.07 -37.83 -8.06
N HIS A 134 -2.07 -37.00 -9.11
CA HIS A 134 -2.94 -37.17 -10.28
C HIS A 134 -2.70 -38.50 -11.01
N ARG A 135 -1.43 -38.93 -11.13
CA ARG A 135 -1.06 -40.19 -11.79
C ARG A 135 -1.42 -41.43 -10.98
N ARG A 136 -1.47 -41.30 -9.66
CA ARG A 136 -1.88 -42.39 -8.76
C ARG A 136 -3.39 -42.61 -8.82
N MET A 137 -4.19 -41.54 -8.83
CA MET A 137 -5.65 -41.65 -8.97
C MET A 137 -6.10 -42.22 -10.32
N MET A 138 -5.38 -41.95 -11.42
CA MET A 138 -5.73 -42.49 -12.74
C MET A 138 -5.38 -43.97 -12.94
N ARG A 139 -4.62 -44.58 -12.02
CA ARG A 139 -4.25 -46.01 -12.11
C ARG A 139 -5.07 -46.93 -11.22
N GLU A 140 -5.77 -46.40 -10.21
CA GLU A 140 -6.37 -47.23 -9.15
C GLU A 140 -7.87 -46.93 -8.88
N GLY A 141 -8.60 -46.25 -9.78
CA GLY A 141 -10.00 -45.89 -9.54
C GLY A 141 -10.97 -46.02 -10.73
N ASP A 142 -11.39 -47.26 -11.01
CA ASP A 142 -12.74 -47.68 -11.46
C ASP A 142 -13.49 -46.80 -12.49
N HIS A 143 -13.50 -47.10 -13.79
CA HIS A 143 -14.20 -48.23 -14.47
C HIS A 143 -15.66 -48.55 -14.06
N ARG A 144 -16.30 -47.82 -13.12
CA ARG A 144 -17.70 -48.10 -12.68
C ARG A 144 -18.71 -46.95 -12.84
N ARG A 145 -18.51 -46.03 -13.79
CA ARG A 145 -19.52 -44.96 -14.07
C ARG A 145 -19.83 -44.69 -15.55
N MET A 146 -19.38 -45.54 -16.49
CA MET A 146 -19.68 -45.36 -17.93
C MET A 146 -20.64 -46.41 -18.52
N MET A 147 -21.28 -47.25 -17.71
CA MET A 147 -22.25 -48.26 -18.19
C MET A 147 -23.65 -48.08 -17.59
N GLU A 148 -24.04 -46.85 -17.26
CA GLU A 148 -25.36 -46.61 -16.67
C GLU A 148 -25.96 -45.26 -17.10
N GLN A 149 -25.93 -44.98 -18.40
CA GLN A 149 -26.95 -44.15 -19.04
C GLN A 149 -27.35 -44.88 -20.33
N ARG A 150 -28.56 -45.45 -20.29
CA ARG A 150 -29.23 -46.17 -21.38
C ARG A 150 -29.60 -45.23 -22.52
#